data_AF-A0A1W1I0K6-F1
#
_entry.id   AF-A0A1W1I0K6-F1
#
_cell.length_a   1.000
_cell.length_b   1.000
_cell.length_c   1.000
_cell.angle_alpha   90.00
_cell.angle_beta   90.00
_cell.angle_gamma   90.00
#
_symmetry.space_group_name_H-M   'P 1'
#
loop_
_entity.id
_entity.type
_entity.pdbx_description
1 polymer ?
#
loop_
_entity_poly.entity_id
_entity_poly.type
_entity_poly.pdbx_seq_one_letter_code
_entity_poly.pdbx_strand_id
1 'polypeptide(L)'
;MKPKSHRGWWVIAAMLVAGCTGNEPVIGPSSAGVESRGAPQMPRPIKPGMAAAPGAPTPQKFQLPSWPQKWDVNNREPHGVAFGVTQPGPVTVDVQSQGAPVVVALVGAGPQSVQQQLGSGSIRLTHQVTPADVQRSAIWKVGIALAQPGGPSAQAAGTIAVQSPPADMNTLRSQIQAQNTPHPPLDPQSAARAKAATDASFQAELAKFKQEQTARRAAIAAGLQSLPQMQAARARLQGQVKSRTIESGDAEERIFAPREVDL
;
A
#
# COMPACT_ATOMS: atom_id res chain seq x y z
N MET A 1 34.99 -1.01 17.23
CA MET A 1 33.95 -0.11 16.67
C MET A 1 32.78 -0.97 16.19
N LYS A 2 31.60 -0.83 16.82
CA LYS A 2 30.37 -1.56 16.47
C LYS A 2 29.44 -0.62 15.70
N PRO A 3 28.96 -0.95 14.50
CA PRO A 3 27.96 -0.10 13.83
C PRO A 3 26.60 -0.25 14.52
N LYS A 4 26.07 0.89 14.99
CA LYS A 4 24.69 1.03 15.47
C LYS A 4 23.74 0.78 14.30
N SER A 5 23.09 -0.39 14.29
CA SER A 5 21.99 -0.68 13.37
C SER A 5 20.74 0.07 13.81
N HIS A 6 20.43 1.18 13.13
CA HIS A 6 19.13 1.84 13.23
C HIS A 6 18.10 1.03 12.45
N ARG A 7 17.40 0.12 13.14
CA ARG A 7 16.16 -0.49 12.63
C ARG A 7 15.02 0.50 12.79
N GLY A 8 14.84 1.39 11.81
CA GLY A 8 13.63 2.18 11.66
C GLY A 8 12.51 1.29 11.13
N TRP A 9 11.56 0.91 11.99
CA TRP A 9 10.29 0.33 11.58
C TRP A 9 9.41 1.43 10.97
N TRP A 10 9.34 1.48 9.65
CA TRP A 10 8.28 2.20 8.94
C TRP A 10 7.38 1.16 8.28
N VAL A 11 6.17 1.00 8.82
CA VAL A 11 5.11 0.23 8.19
C VAL A 11 4.50 1.13 7.12
N ILE A 12 4.93 0.97 5.86
CA ILE A 12 4.18 1.53 4.73
C ILE A 12 3.09 0.53 4.38
N ALA A 13 1.85 0.88 4.72
CA ALA A 13 0.67 0.18 4.29
C ALA A 13 0.61 0.17 2.75
N ALA A 14 0.83 -0.99 2.15
CA ALA A 14 0.56 -1.20 0.74
C ALA A 14 -0.96 -1.12 0.54
N MET A 15 -1.45 0.00 0.01
CA MET A 15 -2.79 0.10 -0.52
C MET A 15 -2.89 -0.81 -1.74
N LEU A 16 -3.56 -1.95 -1.57
CA LEU A 16 -3.98 -2.81 -2.66
C LEU A 16 -5.16 -2.11 -3.35
N VAL A 17 -4.90 -1.39 -4.44
CA VAL A 17 -5.96 -0.84 -5.29
C VAL A 17 -6.52 -1.99 -6.12
N ALA A 18 -7.64 -2.54 -5.67
CA ALA A 18 -8.49 -3.39 -6.50
C ALA A 18 -9.18 -2.49 -7.54
N GLY A 19 -8.61 -2.43 -8.75
CA GLY A 19 -9.23 -1.77 -9.90
C GLY A 19 -10.43 -2.57 -10.40
N CYS A 20 -11.62 -2.32 -9.84
CA CYS A 20 -12.87 -2.71 -10.48
C CYS A 20 -13.20 -1.66 -11.56
N THR A 21 -12.89 -1.98 -12.81
CA THR A 21 -13.37 -1.22 -13.97
C THR A 21 -14.88 -1.42 -14.11
N GLY A 22 -15.66 -0.49 -13.56
CA GLY A 22 -17.10 -0.38 -13.79
C GLY A 22 -17.37 0.45 -15.04
N ASN A 23 -17.84 -0.21 -16.10
CA ASN A 23 -18.36 0.44 -17.30
C ASN A 23 -19.76 0.97 -16.96
N GLU A 24 -19.93 2.28 -16.75
CA GLU A 24 -21.25 2.90 -16.59
C GLU A 24 -21.85 3.19 -17.99
N PRO A 25 -22.98 2.58 -18.37
CA PRO A 25 -23.79 3.12 -19.46
C PRO A 25 -24.63 4.29 -18.92
N VAL A 26 -24.52 5.43 -19.62
CA VAL A 26 -25.37 6.61 -19.51
C VAL A 26 -26.84 6.22 -19.71
N ILE A 27 -27.67 6.44 -18.69
CA ILE A 27 -29.14 6.33 -18.78
C ILE A 27 -29.71 7.75 -18.81
N GLY A 28 -30.22 8.16 -19.97
CA GLY A 28 -31.05 9.35 -20.12
C GLY A 28 -32.49 9.11 -19.64
N PRO A 29 -33.23 10.15 -19.25
CA PRO A 29 -34.61 10.02 -18.79
C PRO A 29 -35.58 9.94 -19.96
N SER A 30 -36.52 9.00 -19.93
CA SER A 30 -37.75 9.10 -20.73
C SER A 30 -38.93 8.48 -20.00
N SER A 31 -39.94 9.32 -19.87
CA SER A 31 -41.24 9.11 -19.24
C SER A 31 -42.18 8.27 -20.09
N ALA A 32 -43.31 7.94 -19.45
CA ALA A 32 -44.61 7.57 -20.01
C ALA A 32 -44.81 6.09 -20.38
N GLY A 33 -45.80 5.51 -19.71
CA GLY A 33 -46.20 4.11 -19.80
C GLY A 33 -47.13 3.81 -20.95
N VAL A 34 -47.35 2.51 -21.15
CA VAL A 34 -48.50 1.91 -21.85
C VAL A 34 -48.70 0.52 -21.24
N GLU A 35 -49.87 0.30 -20.63
CA GLU A 35 -50.45 -1.02 -20.39
C GLU A 35 -50.64 -1.76 -21.72
N SER A 36 -50.21 -3.03 -21.81
CA SER A 36 -50.79 -3.92 -22.81
C SER A 36 -50.87 -5.36 -22.33
N ARG A 37 -52.09 -5.87 -22.49
CA ARG A 37 -52.63 -7.15 -22.03
C ARG A 37 -52.06 -8.33 -22.82
N GLY A 38 -51.84 -9.42 -22.09
CA GLY A 38 -52.12 -10.81 -22.47
C GLY A 38 -51.86 -11.29 -23.90
N ALA A 39 -50.82 -12.13 -24.04
CA ALA A 39 -50.81 -13.23 -25.00
C ALA A 39 -50.14 -14.46 -24.37
N PRO A 40 -50.71 -15.67 -24.48
CA PRO A 40 -50.11 -16.90 -23.94
C PRO A 40 -48.86 -17.29 -24.74
N GLN A 41 -47.81 -17.65 -24.00
CA GLN A 41 -46.53 -18.11 -24.53
C GLN A 41 -46.69 -19.47 -25.22
N MET A 42 -46.35 -19.54 -26.51
CA MET A 42 -46.00 -20.81 -27.15
C MET A 42 -44.53 -21.16 -26.81
N PRO A 43 -44.23 -22.38 -26.34
CA PRO A 43 -42.86 -22.81 -26.11
C PRO A 43 -42.13 -22.94 -27.45
N ARG A 44 -41.10 -22.12 -27.66
CA ARG A 44 -40.20 -22.25 -28.81
C ARG A 44 -39.24 -23.42 -28.57
N PRO A 45 -38.99 -24.28 -29.56
CA PRO A 45 -37.97 -25.32 -29.47
C PRO A 45 -36.58 -24.68 -29.36
N ILE A 46 -35.89 -25.01 -28.28
CA ILE A 46 -34.48 -24.68 -28.03
C ILE A 46 -33.64 -25.38 -29.11
N LYS A 47 -33.12 -24.59 -30.06
CA LYS A 47 -32.08 -25.03 -31.00
C LYS A 47 -30.80 -25.32 -30.22
N PRO A 48 -30.18 -26.52 -30.34
CA PRO A 48 -28.82 -26.78 -29.87
C PRO A 48 -27.84 -25.99 -30.74
N GLY A 49 -27.34 -24.87 -30.22
CA GLY A 49 -26.46 -23.98 -30.97
C GLY A 49 -26.41 -22.58 -30.38
N MET A 50 -26.26 -22.46 -29.06
CA MET A 50 -25.84 -21.19 -28.47
C MET A 50 -24.39 -20.97 -28.83
N ALA A 51 -24.17 -20.04 -29.75
CA ALA A 51 -22.88 -19.43 -30.00
C ALA A 51 -22.30 -18.96 -28.67
N ALA A 52 -21.07 -19.40 -28.38
CA ALA A 52 -20.29 -18.93 -27.26
C ALA A 52 -20.25 -17.39 -27.27
N ALA A 53 -20.58 -16.78 -26.13
CA ALA A 53 -20.47 -15.34 -25.95
C ALA A 53 -19.04 -14.88 -26.29
N PRO A 54 -18.85 -13.92 -27.20
CA PRO A 54 -17.53 -13.36 -27.50
C PRO A 54 -17.08 -12.53 -26.29
N GLY A 55 -16.14 -13.06 -25.52
CA GLY A 55 -15.61 -12.37 -24.34
C GLY A 55 -15.06 -13.25 -23.23
N ALA A 56 -15.13 -14.58 -23.33
CA ALA A 56 -14.44 -15.45 -22.37
C ALA A 56 -12.92 -15.16 -22.44
N PRO A 57 -12.29 -14.66 -21.36
CA PRO A 57 -10.86 -14.39 -21.35
C PRO A 57 -10.13 -15.70 -21.64
N THR A 58 -9.33 -15.71 -22.70
CA THR A 58 -8.53 -16.88 -23.03
C THR A 58 -7.60 -17.17 -21.85
N PRO A 59 -7.52 -18.43 -21.39
CA PRO A 59 -6.65 -18.79 -20.27
C PRO A 59 -5.21 -18.48 -20.66
N GLN A 60 -4.64 -17.42 -20.08
CA GLN A 60 -3.23 -17.08 -20.29
C GLN A 60 -2.39 -18.23 -19.75
N LYS A 61 -1.58 -18.82 -20.62
CA LYS A 61 -0.61 -19.84 -20.25
C LYS A 61 0.42 -19.18 -19.35
N PHE A 62 0.47 -19.58 -18.08
CA PHE A 62 1.52 -19.16 -17.17
C PHE A 62 2.88 -19.65 -17.70
N GLN A 63 3.76 -18.72 -18.01
CA GLN A 63 5.15 -18.99 -18.40
C GLN A 63 6.05 -18.50 -17.27
N LEU A 64 7.03 -19.32 -16.87
CA LEU A 64 8.00 -18.92 -15.88
C LEU A 64 8.85 -17.77 -16.46
N PRO A 65 9.06 -16.67 -15.72
CA PRO A 65 9.95 -15.62 -16.19
C PRO A 65 11.36 -16.17 -16.40
N SER A 66 11.98 -15.81 -17.52
CA SER A 66 13.42 -15.98 -17.71
C SER A 66 14.16 -14.87 -16.97
N TRP A 67 15.27 -15.20 -16.32
CA TRP A 67 16.11 -14.24 -15.59
C TRP A 67 17.48 -14.09 -16.28
N PRO A 68 18.10 -12.90 -16.24
CA PRO A 68 17.61 -11.64 -15.67
C PRO A 68 16.56 -10.93 -16.55
N GLN A 69 15.73 -10.08 -15.94
CA GLN A 69 14.73 -9.25 -16.63
C GLN A 69 15.03 -7.76 -16.50
N LYS A 70 14.62 -6.99 -17.51
CA LYS A 70 14.67 -5.53 -17.47
C LYS A 70 13.39 -4.99 -16.86
N TRP A 71 13.49 -3.87 -16.16
CA TRP A 71 12.35 -3.14 -15.61
C TRP A 71 12.55 -1.64 -15.79
N ASP A 72 11.43 -0.93 -15.89
CA ASP A 72 11.34 0.54 -15.88
C ASP A 72 10.11 0.89 -15.05
N VAL A 73 10.27 1.82 -14.13
CA VAL A 73 9.18 2.40 -13.34
C VAL A 73 9.22 3.91 -13.50
N ASN A 74 8.07 4.46 -13.83
CA ASN A 74 7.84 5.89 -13.86
C ASN A 74 6.81 6.25 -12.78
N ASN A 75 6.53 7.55 -12.67
CA ASN A 75 5.79 8.24 -11.60
C ASN A 75 4.42 7.66 -11.18
N ARG A 76 3.92 6.58 -11.79
CA ARG A 76 2.59 6.01 -11.51
C ARG A 76 2.48 4.50 -11.45
N GLU A 77 3.42 3.72 -11.97
CA GLU A 77 3.22 2.27 -12.09
C GLU A 77 4.36 1.48 -11.44
N PRO A 78 4.09 0.75 -10.34
CA PRO A 78 5.05 -0.17 -9.78
C PRO A 78 5.25 -1.35 -10.73
N HIS A 79 6.50 -1.79 -10.86
CA HIS A 79 6.83 -2.97 -11.67
C HIS A 79 6.74 -4.22 -10.77
N GLY A 80 6.06 -5.27 -11.25
CA GLY A 80 5.87 -6.50 -10.49
C GLY A 80 6.19 -7.74 -11.32
N VAL A 81 7.03 -8.63 -10.79
CA VAL A 81 7.32 -9.93 -11.41
C VAL A 81 6.96 -11.06 -10.45
N ALA A 82 6.20 -12.04 -10.93
CA ALA A 82 5.84 -13.23 -10.16
C ALA A 82 6.70 -14.43 -10.56
N PHE A 83 7.08 -15.27 -9.60
CA PHE A 83 7.83 -16.50 -9.82
C PHE A 83 7.37 -17.61 -8.88
N GLY A 84 7.70 -18.86 -9.22
CA GLY A 84 7.31 -20.04 -8.45
C GLY A 84 8.41 -20.52 -7.51
N VAL A 85 8.03 -20.91 -6.29
CA VAL A 85 8.88 -21.58 -5.30
C VAL A 85 8.10 -22.74 -4.69
N THR A 86 8.43 -23.96 -5.09
CA THR A 86 7.72 -25.17 -4.64
C THR A 86 8.49 -25.97 -3.59
N GLN A 87 9.70 -25.54 -3.24
CA GLN A 87 10.55 -26.21 -2.26
C GLN A 87 11.09 -25.19 -1.25
N PRO A 88 11.24 -25.55 0.04
CA PRO A 88 11.92 -24.73 1.01
C PRO A 88 13.37 -24.48 0.59
N GLY A 89 13.89 -23.29 0.88
CA GLY A 89 15.25 -22.95 0.50
C GLY A 89 15.50 -21.44 0.43
N PRO A 90 16.75 -21.04 0.22
CA PRO A 90 17.10 -19.63 0.08
C PRO A 90 16.56 -19.08 -1.24
N VAL A 91 15.92 -17.92 -1.17
CA VAL A 91 15.56 -17.10 -2.33
C VAL A 91 16.37 -15.81 -2.25
N THR A 92 17.07 -15.50 -3.33
CA THR A 92 17.86 -14.27 -3.46
C THR A 92 17.33 -13.46 -4.63
N VAL A 93 17.07 -12.18 -4.38
CA VAL A 93 16.66 -11.22 -5.41
C VAL A 93 17.74 -10.17 -5.52
N ASP A 94 18.36 -10.08 -6.68
CA ASP A 94 19.34 -9.06 -7.02
C ASP A 94 18.67 -8.05 -7.96
N VAL A 95 18.61 -6.79 -7.53
CA VAL A 95 18.09 -5.68 -8.32
C VAL A 95 19.21 -4.69 -8.57
N GLN A 96 19.47 -4.41 -9.84
CA GLN A 96 20.28 -3.27 -10.26
C GLN A 96 19.34 -2.15 -10.68
N SER A 97 19.55 -0.98 -10.13
CA SER A 97 18.73 0.21 -10.32
C SER A 97 19.60 1.39 -10.73
N GLN A 98 19.11 2.15 -11.71
CA GLN A 98 19.63 3.43 -12.16
C GLN A 98 18.50 4.47 -12.08
N GLY A 99 18.83 5.72 -11.72
CA GLY A 99 17.85 6.80 -11.56
C GLY A 99 17.45 7.04 -10.11
N ALA A 100 16.16 7.30 -9.87
CA ALA A 100 15.65 7.57 -8.52
C ALA A 100 15.77 6.36 -7.58
N PRO A 101 15.86 6.59 -6.26
CA PRO A 101 15.78 5.53 -5.27
C PRO A 101 14.48 4.73 -5.40
N VAL A 102 14.59 3.41 -5.29
CA VAL A 102 13.48 2.47 -5.38
C VAL A 102 13.30 1.70 -4.07
N VAL A 103 12.06 1.33 -3.80
CA VAL A 103 11.66 0.35 -2.80
C VAL A 103 11.45 -0.97 -3.53
N VAL A 104 12.21 -1.98 -3.14
CA VAL A 104 12.06 -3.35 -3.61
C VAL A 104 11.40 -4.17 -2.52
N ALA A 105 10.31 -4.85 -2.86
CA ALA A 105 9.52 -5.68 -1.96
C ALA A 105 9.47 -7.12 -2.48
N LEU A 106 9.89 -8.08 -1.66
CA LEU A 106 9.65 -9.51 -1.89
C LEU A 106 8.45 -9.92 -1.05
N VAL A 107 7.39 -10.38 -1.72
CA VAL A 107 6.11 -10.75 -1.11
C VAL A 107 5.82 -12.22 -1.39
N GLY A 108 5.70 -13.00 -0.32
CA GLY A 108 5.23 -14.38 -0.35
C GLY A 108 3.74 -14.54 -0.07
N ALA A 109 3.35 -15.77 0.24
CA ALA A 109 1.98 -16.21 0.48
C ALA A 109 1.24 -15.58 1.67
N GLY A 110 1.99 -14.99 2.61
CA GLY A 110 1.47 -14.58 3.90
C GLY A 110 1.85 -13.15 4.26
N PRO A 111 1.09 -12.51 5.18
CA PRO A 111 1.36 -11.14 5.61
C PRO A 111 2.73 -10.97 6.31
N GLN A 112 3.36 -12.07 6.71
CA GLN A 112 4.67 -12.09 7.37
C GLN A 112 5.84 -12.30 6.40
N SER A 113 5.59 -12.79 5.19
CA SER A 113 6.64 -13.14 4.22
C SER A 113 6.94 -11.94 3.31
N VAL A 114 7.01 -10.75 3.92
CA VAL A 114 7.27 -9.48 3.22
C VAL A 114 8.62 -8.94 3.67
N GLN A 115 9.60 -8.96 2.78
CA GLN A 115 10.85 -8.23 2.96
C GLN A 115 10.87 -7.01 2.06
N GLN A 116 11.27 -5.87 2.59
CA GLN A 116 11.35 -4.63 1.83
C GLN A 116 12.69 -3.95 2.07
N GLN A 117 13.27 -3.40 1.01
CA GLN A 117 14.50 -2.65 1.08
C GLN A 117 14.42 -1.43 0.17
N LEU A 118 14.79 -0.29 0.73
CA LEU A 118 14.94 0.98 0.03
C LEU A 118 16.41 1.15 -0.39
N GLY A 119 16.66 1.57 -1.62
CA GLY A 119 18.01 1.88 -2.07
C GLY A 119 18.10 2.37 -3.51
N SER A 120 19.32 2.59 -3.97
CA SER A 120 19.68 2.86 -5.37
C SER A 120 20.92 2.04 -5.72
N GLY A 121 21.21 1.85 -7.01
CA GLY A 121 22.33 1.01 -7.43
C GLY A 121 22.04 -0.47 -7.27
N SER A 122 22.84 -1.20 -6.47
CA SER A 122 22.65 -2.65 -6.27
C SER A 122 21.93 -2.92 -4.95
N ILE A 123 20.77 -3.58 -5.04
CA ILE A 123 19.93 -3.97 -3.92
C ILE A 123 19.83 -5.50 -3.93
N ARG A 124 20.12 -6.14 -2.80
CA ARG A 124 20.00 -7.59 -2.63
C ARG A 124 19.06 -7.91 -1.49
N LEU A 125 17.99 -8.63 -1.79
CA LEU A 125 17.09 -9.22 -0.79
C LEU A 125 17.41 -10.71 -0.67
N THR A 126 17.34 -11.25 0.54
CA THR A 126 17.53 -12.68 0.79
C THR A 126 16.53 -13.16 1.81
N HIS A 127 15.74 -14.16 1.42
CA HIS A 127 14.71 -14.75 2.25
C HIS A 127 14.88 -16.26 2.33
N GLN A 128 14.78 -16.82 3.53
CA GLN A 128 14.78 -18.27 3.74
C GLN A 128 13.34 -18.77 3.69
N VAL A 129 12.94 -19.34 2.56
CA VAL A 129 11.60 -19.92 2.40
C VAL A 129 11.47 -21.16 3.27
N THR A 130 10.47 -21.16 4.13
CA THR A 130 10.16 -22.29 5.02
C THR A 130 9.12 -23.23 4.39
N PRO A 131 9.00 -24.48 4.87
CA PRO A 131 7.90 -25.37 4.47
C PRO A 131 6.51 -24.75 4.68
N ALA A 132 6.34 -23.97 5.74
CA ALA A 132 5.08 -23.29 6.03
C ALA A 132 4.74 -22.21 4.99
N ASP A 133 5.74 -21.54 4.41
CA ASP A 133 5.52 -20.56 3.34
C ASP A 133 5.07 -21.23 2.05
N VAL A 134 5.75 -22.32 1.65
CA VAL A 134 5.41 -23.09 0.44
C VAL A 134 4.00 -23.68 0.51
N GLN A 135 3.60 -24.16 1.69
CA GLN A 135 2.24 -24.68 1.92
C GLN A 135 1.16 -23.60 1.76
N ARG A 136 1.47 -22.33 2.10
CA ARG A 136 0.52 -21.22 1.95
C ARG A 136 0.40 -20.76 0.49
N SER A 137 1.51 -20.66 -0.23
CA SER A 137 1.53 -20.37 -1.68
C SER A 137 2.91 -20.69 -2.24
N ALA A 138 2.94 -21.34 -3.40
CA ALA A 138 4.16 -21.47 -4.19
C ALA A 138 4.41 -20.25 -5.09
N ILE A 139 3.49 -19.29 -5.15
CA ILE A 139 3.63 -18.07 -5.97
C ILE A 139 4.19 -16.94 -5.11
N TRP A 140 5.33 -16.41 -5.54
CA TRP A 140 6.02 -15.26 -4.94
C TRP A 140 6.04 -14.10 -5.91
N LYS A 141 6.13 -12.87 -5.38
CA LYS A 141 6.17 -11.64 -6.18
C LYS A 141 7.31 -10.74 -5.73
N VAL A 142 8.03 -10.18 -6.68
CA VAL A 142 8.91 -9.04 -6.46
C VAL A 142 8.21 -7.80 -7.00
N GLY A 143 7.99 -6.81 -6.14
CA GLY A 143 7.53 -5.48 -6.50
C GLY A 143 8.69 -4.48 -6.46
N ILE A 144 8.74 -3.58 -7.42
CA ILE A 144 9.67 -2.45 -7.49
C ILE A 144 8.83 -1.20 -7.64
N ALA A 145 9.02 -0.23 -6.74
CA ALA A 145 8.32 1.05 -6.77
C ALA A 145 9.30 2.18 -6.49
N LEU A 146 8.98 3.40 -6.94
CA LEU A 146 9.74 4.58 -6.57
C LEU A 146 9.59 4.86 -5.08
N ALA A 147 10.67 5.25 -4.41
CA ALA A 147 10.64 5.62 -3.00
C ALA A 147 9.82 6.87 -2.73
N GLN A 148 9.84 7.82 -3.67
CA GLN A 148 9.10 9.06 -3.60
C GLN A 148 8.38 9.31 -4.92
N PRO A 149 7.14 8.81 -5.08
CA PRO A 149 6.31 9.15 -6.22
C PRO A 149 6.01 10.66 -6.18
N GLY A 150 6.27 11.34 -7.29
CA GLY A 150 6.04 12.78 -7.48
C GLY A 150 7.30 13.66 -7.48
N GLY A 151 8.49 13.10 -7.30
CA GLY A 151 9.76 13.85 -7.34
C GLY A 151 10.16 14.34 -8.74
N PRO A 152 11.08 15.32 -8.85
CA PRO A 152 11.58 15.84 -10.13
C PRO A 152 12.34 14.80 -10.96
N SER A 153 12.84 13.73 -10.32
CA SER A 153 13.51 12.59 -10.95
C SER A 153 12.71 11.29 -10.74
N ALA A 154 11.40 11.31 -10.97
CA ALA A 154 10.54 10.14 -10.73
C ALA A 154 10.58 9.08 -11.85
N GLN A 155 11.78 8.65 -12.20
CA GLN A 155 12.01 7.51 -13.07
C GLN A 155 13.20 6.69 -12.56
N ALA A 156 13.04 5.37 -12.59
CA ALA A 156 14.12 4.44 -12.35
C ALA A 156 13.98 3.25 -13.30
N ALA A 157 15.11 2.71 -13.74
CA ALA A 157 15.15 1.55 -14.60
C ALA A 157 16.32 0.65 -14.21
N GLY A 158 16.29 -0.59 -14.65
CA GLY A 158 17.40 -1.49 -14.43
C GLY A 158 17.12 -2.94 -14.74
N THR A 159 17.79 -3.82 -14.00
CA THR A 159 17.65 -5.27 -14.14
C THR A 159 17.29 -5.92 -12.82
N ILE A 160 16.57 -7.03 -12.90
CA ILE A 160 16.22 -7.87 -11.76
C ILE A 160 16.63 -9.30 -12.10
N ALA A 161 17.26 -9.98 -11.16
CA ALA A 161 17.56 -11.40 -11.23
C ALA A 161 17.03 -12.07 -9.96
N VAL A 162 16.42 -13.23 -10.13
CA VAL A 162 15.93 -14.04 -9.02
C VAL A 162 16.59 -15.40 -9.06
N GLN A 163 17.11 -15.81 -7.92
CA GLN A 163 17.63 -17.14 -7.67
C GLN A 163 16.71 -17.80 -6.65
N SER A 164 16.18 -18.95 -7.00
CA SER A 164 15.28 -19.72 -6.14
C SER A 164 15.55 -21.22 -6.30
N PRO A 165 15.10 -22.05 -5.36
CA PRO A 165 15.09 -23.49 -5.55
C PRO A 165 14.32 -23.88 -6.82
N PRO A 166 14.65 -25.04 -7.43
CA PRO A 166 13.92 -25.53 -8.60
C PRO A 166 12.42 -25.62 -8.31
N ALA A 167 11.63 -25.01 -9.19
CA ALA A 167 10.18 -25.03 -9.08
C ALA A 167 9.61 -26.23 -9.87
N ASP A 168 8.69 -26.97 -9.24
CA ASP A 168 7.87 -27.98 -9.90
C ASP A 168 6.75 -27.29 -10.68
N MET A 169 6.81 -27.37 -12.01
CA MET A 169 5.84 -26.73 -12.89
C MET A 169 4.44 -27.35 -12.81
N ASN A 170 4.33 -28.63 -12.45
CA ASN A 170 3.02 -29.27 -12.27
C ASN A 170 2.34 -28.74 -11.01
N THR A 171 3.08 -28.62 -9.91
CA THR A 171 2.57 -28.04 -8.66
C THR A 171 2.19 -26.58 -8.82
N LEU A 172 3.02 -25.79 -9.51
CA LEU A 172 2.73 -24.38 -9.73
C LEU A 172 1.51 -24.18 -10.63
N ARG A 173 1.38 -24.97 -11.70
CA ARG A 173 0.21 -24.95 -12.58
C ARG A 173 -1.07 -25.34 -11.84
N SER A 174 -1.04 -26.38 -11.00
CA SER A 174 -2.22 -26.80 -10.24
C SER A 174 -2.65 -25.74 -9.22
N GLN A 175 -1.72 -25.06 -8.56
CA GLN A 175 -2.05 -23.94 -7.67
C GLN A 175 -2.63 -22.72 -8.41
N ILE A 176 -2.05 -22.34 -9.56
CA ILE A 176 -2.58 -21.25 -10.37
C ILE A 176 -3.98 -21.59 -10.88
N GLN A 177 -4.19 -22.83 -11.32
CA GLN A 177 -5.52 -23.30 -11.70
C GLN A 177 -6.48 -23.26 -10.52
N ALA A 178 -6.07 -23.71 -9.33
CA ALA A 178 -6.89 -23.64 -8.13
C ALA A 178 -7.31 -22.20 -7.78
N GLN A 179 -6.41 -21.23 -7.93
CA GLN A 179 -6.70 -19.80 -7.73
C GLN A 179 -7.59 -19.19 -8.82
N ASN A 180 -7.45 -19.68 -10.07
CA ASN A 180 -8.25 -19.24 -11.21
C ASN A 180 -9.58 -19.99 -11.34
N THR A 181 -9.80 -21.06 -10.57
CA THR A 181 -11.11 -21.71 -10.50
C THR A 181 -12.09 -20.65 -10.01
N PRO A 182 -13.11 -20.29 -10.80
CA PRO A 182 -14.19 -19.48 -10.30
C PRO A 182 -14.70 -20.20 -9.06
N HIS A 183 -14.70 -19.51 -7.91
CA HIS A 183 -15.41 -20.03 -6.75
C HIS A 183 -16.82 -20.39 -7.27
N PRO A 184 -17.33 -21.60 -6.98
CA PRO A 184 -18.69 -21.95 -7.36
C PRO A 184 -19.58 -20.79 -6.93
N PRO A 185 -20.55 -20.36 -7.77
CA PRO A 185 -21.35 -19.17 -7.48
C PRO A 185 -21.84 -19.31 -6.05
N LEU A 186 -21.28 -18.46 -5.18
CA LEU A 186 -21.76 -18.28 -3.82
C LEU A 186 -23.26 -18.11 -3.99
N ASP A 187 -24.05 -18.98 -3.36
CA ASP A 187 -25.51 -18.88 -3.35
C ASP A 187 -25.87 -17.39 -3.26
N PRO A 188 -26.77 -16.85 -4.09
CA PRO A 188 -27.02 -15.41 -4.17
C PRO A 188 -27.25 -14.78 -2.78
N GLN A 189 -27.74 -15.57 -1.83
CA GLN A 189 -27.87 -15.22 -0.42
C GLN A 189 -26.53 -15.02 0.33
N SER A 190 -25.51 -15.83 0.07
CA SER A 190 -24.16 -15.70 0.65
C SER A 190 -23.39 -14.54 0.05
N ALA A 191 -23.51 -14.30 -1.26
CA ALA A 191 -22.96 -13.10 -1.91
C ALA A 191 -23.62 -11.81 -1.38
N ALA A 192 -24.95 -11.81 -1.19
CA ALA A 192 -25.67 -10.69 -0.59
C ALA A 192 -25.24 -10.45 0.87
N ARG A 193 -24.99 -11.50 1.66
CA ARG A 193 -24.48 -11.37 3.04
C ARG A 193 -23.05 -10.82 3.08
N ALA A 194 -22.16 -11.28 2.20
CA ALA A 194 -20.80 -10.75 2.12
C ALA A 194 -20.79 -9.27 1.73
N LYS A 195 -21.60 -8.88 0.74
CA LYS A 195 -21.78 -7.48 0.35
C LYS A 195 -22.35 -6.64 1.50
N ALA A 196 -23.43 -7.09 2.14
CA ALA A 196 -24.03 -6.39 3.28
C ALA A 196 -23.05 -6.23 4.46
N ALA A 197 -22.22 -7.24 4.73
CA ALA A 197 -21.19 -7.15 5.77
C ALA A 197 -20.11 -6.11 5.44
N THR A 198 -19.74 -6.00 4.15
CA THR A 198 -18.74 -5.05 3.67
C THR A 198 -19.30 -3.62 3.66
N ASP A 199 -20.55 -3.46 3.23
CA ASP A 199 -21.25 -2.17 3.25
C ASP A 199 -21.44 -1.68 4.70
N ALA A 200 -21.76 -2.59 5.63
CA ALA A 200 -21.92 -2.26 7.04
C ALA A 200 -20.60 -1.82 7.70
N SER A 201 -19.48 -2.49 7.41
CA SER A 201 -18.17 -2.09 7.96
C SER A 201 -17.73 -0.74 7.41
N PHE A 202 -17.94 -0.49 6.11
CA PHE A 202 -17.64 0.80 5.49
C PHE A 202 -18.48 1.94 6.09
N GLN A 203 -19.79 1.73 6.29
CA GLN A 203 -20.63 2.74 6.93
C GLN A 203 -20.22 3.04 8.38
N ALA A 204 -19.83 2.01 9.13
CA ALA A 204 -19.35 2.17 10.50
C ALA A 204 -18.04 2.99 10.54
N GLU A 205 -17.13 2.76 9.60
CA GLU A 205 -15.87 3.49 9.50
C GLU A 205 -16.09 4.96 9.09
N LEU A 206 -16.99 5.20 8.13
CA LEU A 206 -17.38 6.55 7.73
C LEU A 206 -18.02 7.34 8.89
N ALA A 207 -18.85 6.68 9.70
CA ALA A 207 -19.45 7.31 10.88
C ALA A 207 -18.39 7.70 11.93
N LYS A 208 -17.41 6.82 12.19
CA LYS A 208 -16.27 7.12 13.07
C LYS A 208 -15.45 8.30 12.56
N PHE A 209 -15.13 8.32 11.26
CA PHE A 209 -14.38 9.41 10.66
C PHE A 209 -15.10 10.76 10.79
N LYS A 210 -16.43 10.79 10.58
CA LYS A 210 -17.24 12.00 10.76
C LYS A 210 -17.26 12.47 12.22
N GLN A 211 -17.36 11.54 13.18
CA GLN A 211 -17.28 11.88 14.60
C GLN A 211 -15.91 12.47 14.96
N GLU A 212 -14.82 11.87 14.46
CA GLU A 212 -13.46 12.35 14.71
C GLU A 212 -13.23 13.74 14.12
N GLN A 213 -13.69 14.00 12.89
CA GLN A 213 -13.65 15.34 12.30
C GLN A 213 -14.40 16.36 13.16
N THR A 214 -15.59 16.01 13.65
CA THR A 214 -16.41 16.93 14.46
C THR A 214 -15.73 17.22 15.80
N ALA A 215 -15.20 16.19 16.48
CA ALA A 215 -14.44 16.33 17.72
C ALA A 215 -13.18 17.19 17.52
N ARG A 216 -12.45 16.97 16.43
CA ARG A 216 -11.23 17.73 16.10
C ARG A 216 -11.56 19.21 15.83
N ARG A 217 -12.66 19.50 15.13
CA ARG A 217 -13.12 20.88 14.90
C ARG A 217 -13.55 21.56 16.21
N ALA A 218 -14.25 20.85 17.09
CA ALA A 218 -14.62 21.37 18.40
C ALA A 218 -13.40 21.67 19.28
N ALA A 219 -12.39 20.79 19.27
CA ALA A 219 -11.14 21.01 20.00
C ALA A 219 -10.37 22.24 19.51
N ILE A 220 -10.29 22.44 18.19
CA ILE A 220 -9.66 23.64 17.60
C ILE A 220 -10.44 24.91 17.97
N ALA A 221 -11.78 24.87 17.90
CA ALA A 221 -12.62 26.01 18.26
C ALA A 221 -12.49 26.37 19.74
N ALA A 222 -12.45 25.39 20.64
CA ALA A 222 -12.22 25.60 22.07
C ALA A 222 -10.81 26.19 22.35
N GLY A 223 -9.79 25.72 21.63
CA GLY A 223 -8.44 26.28 21.71
C GLY A 223 -8.38 27.76 21.31
N LEU A 224 -9.08 28.14 20.23
CA LEU A 224 -9.15 29.54 19.77
C LEU A 224 -9.87 30.47 20.76
N GLN A 225 -10.87 29.99 21.49
CA GLN A 225 -11.55 30.80 22.53
C GLN A 225 -10.66 31.10 23.75
N SER A 226 -9.61 30.30 23.99
CA SER A 226 -8.67 30.52 25.10
C SER A 226 -7.59 31.59 24.82
N LEU A 227 -7.40 32.00 23.55
CA LEU A 227 -6.44 33.05 23.17
C LEU A 227 -6.63 34.38 23.92
N PRO A 228 -7.84 34.97 24.01
CA PRO A 228 -8.02 36.24 24.72
C PRO A 228 -7.70 36.14 26.21
N GLN A 229 -7.94 34.98 26.85
CA GLN A 229 -7.57 34.78 28.26
C GLN A 229 -6.04 34.69 28.43
N MET A 230 -5.34 34.01 27.52
CA MET A 230 -3.87 33.99 27.53
C MET A 230 -3.28 35.38 27.27
N GLN A 231 -3.87 36.17 26.38
CA GLN A 231 -3.44 37.55 26.14
C GLN A 231 -3.68 38.44 27.37
N ALA A 232 -4.83 38.31 28.03
CA ALA A 232 -5.13 39.03 29.27
C ALA A 232 -4.20 38.62 30.43
N ALA A 233 -3.89 37.32 30.57
CA ALA A 233 -2.93 36.83 31.56
C ALA A 233 -1.51 37.34 31.28
N ARG A 234 -1.10 37.37 30.01
CA ARG A 234 0.21 37.92 29.59
C ARG A 234 0.32 39.42 29.85
N ALA A 235 -0.74 40.19 29.58
CA ALA A 235 -0.77 41.62 29.87
C ALA A 235 -0.64 41.91 31.39
N ARG A 236 -1.26 41.09 32.24
CA ARG A 236 -1.12 41.20 33.71
C ARG A 236 0.30 40.93 34.19
N LEU A 237 0.99 39.93 33.62
CA LEU A 237 2.38 39.62 33.98
C LEU A 237 3.35 40.72 33.51
N GLN A 238 3.12 41.34 32.35
CA GLN A 238 3.97 42.44 31.87
C GLN A 238 3.75 43.76 32.64
N GLY A 239 2.57 43.97 33.22
CA GLY A 239 2.27 45.14 34.06
C GLY A 239 2.92 45.13 35.45
N GLN A 240 3.40 43.98 35.94
CA GLN A 240 4.05 43.85 37.26
C GLN A 240 5.58 43.94 37.23
N VAL A 241 6.22 44.01 36.06
CA VAL A 241 7.67 44.25 35.95
C VAL A 241 7.93 45.75 35.93
N LYS A 242 7.48 46.46 36.98
CA LYS A 242 7.84 47.86 37.22
C LYS A 242 8.87 47.89 38.37
N SER A 243 10.13 47.99 37.96
CA SER A 243 11.23 48.63 38.69
C SER A 243 11.40 48.26 40.17
N ARG A 244 12.06 47.14 40.44
CA ARG A 244 13.06 47.14 41.53
C ARG A 244 14.35 47.68 40.94
N THR A 245 14.54 48.99 41.13
CA THR A 245 15.85 49.64 41.11
C THR A 245 16.72 48.89 42.12
N ILE A 246 17.66 48.08 41.64
CA ILE A 246 18.77 47.59 42.46
C ILE A 246 19.86 48.63 42.26
N GLU A 247 19.89 49.58 43.18
CA GLU A 247 21.00 50.49 43.41
C GLU A 247 22.07 49.76 44.24
N SER A 248 23.34 50.12 44.04
CA SER A 248 24.56 49.60 44.69
C SER A 248 25.04 48.22 44.21
N GLY A 249 26.29 48.06 43.77
CA GLY A 249 27.40 49.00 43.75
C GLY A 249 28.61 48.40 43.04
N ASP A 250 29.52 49.30 42.70
CA ASP A 250 30.96 49.10 42.52
C ASP A 250 31.51 47.80 43.12
N ALA A 251 32.20 47.01 42.29
CA ALA A 251 33.52 46.46 42.62
C ALA A 251 34.13 45.67 41.46
N GLU A 252 35.33 46.11 41.08
CA GLU A 252 36.48 45.29 40.66
C GLU A 252 36.37 44.47 39.37
N GLU A 253 36.82 45.10 38.29
CA GLU A 253 37.99 44.66 37.52
C GLU A 253 38.79 43.50 38.16
N ARG A 254 38.60 42.27 37.67
CA ARG A 254 39.64 41.25 37.70
C ARG A 254 39.74 40.52 36.37
N ILE A 255 40.78 40.95 35.67
CA ILE A 255 41.56 40.24 34.66
C ILE A 255 41.74 38.77 35.08
N PHE A 256 41.26 37.82 34.28
CA PHE A 256 41.74 36.44 34.32
C PHE A 256 41.93 35.90 32.91
N ALA A 257 43.16 35.45 32.69
CA ALA A 257 43.76 35.04 31.42
C ALA A 257 43.15 33.74 30.84
N PRO A 258 43.34 33.50 29.53
CA PRO A 258 43.07 32.20 28.91
C PRO A 258 44.13 31.17 29.32
N ARG A 259 43.69 29.98 29.74
CA ARG A 259 44.56 28.84 30.02
C ARG A 259 44.33 27.73 28.99
N GLU A 260 45.42 27.37 28.29
CA GLU A 260 45.85 26.05 27.76
C GLU A 260 44.72 25.10 27.30
N VAL A 261 44.56 24.79 26.00
CA VAL A 261 45.40 23.92 25.16
C VAL A 261 45.98 22.72 25.91
N ASP A 262 45.34 21.56 25.72
CA ASP A 262 46.01 20.28 25.86
C ASP A 262 45.66 19.39 24.66
N LEU A 263 46.66 18.59 24.26
CA LEU A 263 46.76 17.75 23.07
C LEU A 263 46.08 16.38 23.25
#